data_AF-A0A240C7L6-F1
#
_entry.id   AF-A0A240C7L6-F1
#
_cell.length_a   1.000
_cell.length_b   1.000
_cell.length_c   1.000
_cell.angle_alpha   90.00
_cell.angle_beta   90.00
_cell.angle_gamma   90.00
#
_symmetry.space_group_name_H-M   'P 1'
#
loop_
_entity.id
_entity.type
_entity.pdbx_description
1 polymer ?
#
loop_
_entity_poly.entity_id
_entity_poly.type
_entity_poly.pdbx_seq_one_letter_code
_entity_poly.pdbx_strand_id
1 'polypeptide(L)'
;MSTSLLVNKMNAEAAGRQLAVEIAAFSASEFDQQFPNYHVVLLGPQIKYMLPALSARAAEKGVPVAAIDMMDYGMQRGDKVLDFALALIARQGARA
;
A
#
# COMPACT_ATOMS: atom_id res chain seq x y z
N MET A 1 12.77 3.84 -9.06
CA MET A 1 12.58 2.95 -10.22
C MET A 1 11.83 1.68 -9.87
N SER A 2 12.20 0.93 -8.82
CA SER A 2 11.52 -0.34 -8.44
C SER A 2 10.06 -0.15 -8.01
N THR A 3 9.73 0.90 -7.26
CA THR A 3 8.35 1.16 -6.80
C THR A 3 7.40 1.47 -7.96
N SER A 4 7.83 2.28 -8.93
CA SER A 4 7.01 2.66 -10.09
C SER A 4 6.65 1.43 -10.95
N LEU A 5 7.56 0.47 -11.09
CA LEU A 5 7.29 -0.75 -11.84
C LEU A 5 6.29 -1.66 -11.14
N LEU A 6 6.39 -1.79 -9.81
CA LEU A 6 5.39 -2.52 -9.02
C LEU A 6 4.01 -1.85 -9.12
N VAL A 7 3.93 -0.52 -9.02
CA VAL A 7 2.67 0.23 -9.21
C VAL A 7 2.05 -0.05 -10.57
N ASN A 8 2.84 -0.03 -11.65
CA ASN A 8 2.36 -0.36 -12.99
C ASN A 8 1.80 -1.79 -13.08
N LYS A 9 2.46 -2.76 -12.44
CA LYS A 9 1.98 -4.15 -12.39
C LYS A 9 0.69 -4.29 -11.59
N MET A 10 0.56 -3.59 -10.46
CA MET A 10 -0.67 -3.58 -9.67
C MET A 10 -1.82 -2.92 -10.44
N ASN A 11 -1.58 -1.80 -11.13
CA ASN A 11 -2.58 -1.14 -11.97
C ASN A 11 -3.04 -2.03 -13.13
N ALA A 12 -2.12 -2.74 -13.79
CA ALA A 12 -2.46 -3.70 -14.84
C ALA A 12 -3.34 -4.85 -14.32
N GLU A 13 -3.00 -5.38 -13.14
CA GLU A 13 -3.81 -6.42 -12.49
C GLU A 13 -5.20 -5.90 -12.11
N ALA A 14 -5.28 -4.73 -11.48
CA ALA A 14 -6.54 -4.10 -11.11
C ALA A 14 -7.44 -3.87 -12.32
N ALA A 15 -6.87 -3.40 -13.44
CA ALA A 15 -7.59 -3.23 -14.70
C ALA A 15 -8.09 -4.57 -15.26
N GLY A 16 -7.26 -5.61 -15.22
CA GLY A 16 -7.65 -6.97 -15.63
C GLY A 16 -8.79 -7.56 -14.79
N ARG A 17 -8.86 -7.17 -13.51
CA ARG A 17 -9.93 -7.54 -12.57
C ARG A 17 -11.11 -6.58 -12.55
N GLN A 18 -11.09 -5.54 -13.38
CA GLN A 18 -12.12 -4.48 -13.43
C GLN A 18 -12.37 -3.80 -12.07
N LEU A 19 -11.30 -3.64 -11.28
CA LEU A 19 -11.35 -2.97 -9.98
C LEU A 19 -11.19 -1.46 -10.15
N ALA A 20 -12.12 -0.69 -9.61
CA ALA A 20 -12.02 0.76 -9.54
C ALA A 20 -11.14 1.16 -8.34
N VAL A 21 -9.81 1.13 -8.54
CA VAL A 21 -8.82 1.50 -7.53
C VAL A 21 -7.82 2.50 -8.09
N GLU A 22 -7.32 3.36 -7.20
CA GLU A 22 -6.20 4.25 -7.49
C GLU A 22 -4.95 3.73 -6.77
N ILE A 23 -3.84 3.58 -7.50
CA ILE A 23 -2.57 3.07 -6.97
C ILE A 23 -1.46 4.03 -7.38
N ALA A 24 -0.86 4.66 -6.39
CA ALA A 24 0.21 5.63 -6.56
C ALA A 24 1.37 5.33 -5.59
N ALA A 25 2.55 5.88 -5.88
CA ALA A 25 3.73 5.77 -5.04
C ALA A 25 4.35 7.15 -4.81
N PHE A 26 4.73 7.40 -3.56
CA PHE A 26 5.31 8.66 -3.10
C PHE A 26 6.56 8.40 -2.26
N SER A 27 7.35 9.45 -2.03
CA SER A 27 8.44 9.39 -1.07
C SER A 27 7.92 9.35 0.38
N ALA A 28 8.73 8.83 1.31
CA ALA A 28 8.35 8.81 2.73
C ALA A 28 8.16 10.23 3.32
N SER A 29 8.84 11.24 2.75
CA SER A 29 8.66 12.64 3.12
C SER A 29 7.28 13.21 2.78
N GLU A 30 6.58 12.63 1.80
CA GLU A 30 5.25 13.06 1.40
C GLU A 30 4.13 12.37 2.19
N PHE A 31 4.48 11.47 3.13
CA PHE A 31 3.53 10.63 3.83
C PHE A 31 2.39 11.44 4.45
N ASP A 32 2.71 12.47 5.24
CA ASP A 32 1.72 13.26 6.00
C ASP A 32 0.73 14.01 5.09
N GLN A 33 1.14 14.34 3.86
CA GLN A 33 0.28 14.95 2.86
C GLN A 33 -0.61 13.93 2.16
N GLN A 34 -0.10 12.72 1.93
CA GLN A 34 -0.74 11.75 1.05
C GLN A 34 -1.64 10.76 1.78
N PHE A 35 -1.21 10.21 2.92
CA PHE A 35 -1.92 9.12 3.60
C PHE A 35 -3.42 9.39 3.87
N PRO A 36 -3.88 10.64 4.17
CA PRO A 36 -5.30 10.87 4.44
C PRO A 36 -6.20 10.68 3.22
N ASN A 37 -5.63 10.65 2.00
CA ASN A 37 -6.36 10.50 0.74
C ASN A 37 -6.54 9.03 0.32
N TYR A 38 -5.96 8.08 1.06
CA TYR A 38 -5.93 6.66 0.68
C TYR A 38 -6.52 5.76 1.78
N HIS A 39 -7.01 4.58 1.36
CA HIS A 39 -7.59 3.59 2.26
C HIS A 39 -6.56 2.66 2.91
N VAL A 40 -5.33 2.62 2.38
CA VAL A 40 -4.23 1.80 2.90
C VAL A 40 -2.90 2.39 2.42
N VAL A 41 -1.87 2.30 3.25
CA VAL A 41 -0.50 2.64 2.87
C VAL A 41 0.39 1.41 2.93
N LEU A 42 1.08 1.14 1.84
CA LEU A 42 2.07 0.07 1.76
C LEU A 42 3.49 0.64 1.73
N LEU A 43 4.33 0.18 2.66
CA LEU A 43 5.73 0.58 2.75
C LEU A 43 6.60 -0.41 1.98
N GLY A 44 7.51 0.12 1.16
CA GLY A 44 8.57 -0.69 0.57
C GLY A 44 9.43 -1.34 1.67
N PRO A 45 9.98 -2.54 1.42
CA PRO A 45 10.71 -3.30 2.43
C PRO A 45 11.95 -2.55 2.95
N GLN A 46 12.54 -1.65 2.15
CA GLN A 46 13.71 -0.87 2.54
C GLN A 46 13.43 0.12 3.68
N ILE A 47 12.18 0.57 3.84
CA ILE A 47 11.78 1.54 4.87
C ILE A 47 10.86 0.94 5.92
N LYS A 48 10.83 -0.40 6.03
CA LYS A 48 9.99 -1.12 7.01
C LYS A 48 10.20 -0.65 8.46
N TYR A 49 11.40 -0.18 8.81
CA TYR A 49 11.68 0.35 10.15
C TYR A 49 10.81 1.57 10.52
N MET A 50 10.25 2.28 9.53
CA MET A 50 9.35 3.42 9.75
C MET A 50 7.92 2.99 10.09
N LEU A 51 7.58 1.70 9.93
CA LEU A 51 6.23 1.18 10.12
C LEU A 51 5.61 1.57 11.47
N PRO A 52 6.28 1.45 12.64
CA PRO A 52 5.67 1.82 13.91
C PRO A 52 5.26 3.29 13.96
N ALA A 53 6.15 4.18 13.50
CA ALA A 53 5.91 5.63 13.51
C ALA A 53 4.77 6.03 12.55
N LEU A 54 4.80 5.52 11.31
CA LEU A 54 3.79 5.85 10.30
C LEU A 54 2.43 5.24 10.63
N SER A 55 2.40 4.04 11.21
CA SER A 55 1.15 3.42 11.68
C SER A 55 0.49 4.23 12.80
N ALA A 56 1.28 4.73 13.75
CA ALA A 56 0.77 5.58 14.82
C ALA A 56 0.14 6.86 14.27
N ARG A 57 0.77 7.49 13.27
CA ARG A 57 0.22 8.69 12.61
C ARG A 57 -1.05 8.40 11.82
N ALA A 58 -1.07 7.32 11.05
CA ALA A 58 -2.22 6.96 10.23
C ALA A 58 -3.42 6.43 11.04
N ALA A 59 -3.18 5.92 12.25
CA ALA A 59 -4.23 5.47 13.15
C ALA A 59 -5.24 6.56 13.49
N GLU A 60 -4.83 7.83 13.52
CA GLU A 60 -5.71 9.00 13.76
C GLU A 60 -6.84 9.12 12.71
N LYS A 61 -6.60 8.63 11.49
CA LYS A 61 -7.58 8.61 10.40
C LYS A 61 -8.14 7.22 10.13
N GLY A 62 -7.72 6.22 10.90
CA GLY A 62 -7.97 4.83 10.57
C GLY A 62 -7.48 4.53 9.17
N VAL A 63 -6.20 4.70 8.88
CA VAL A 63 -5.61 4.19 7.62
C VAL A 63 -4.57 3.12 7.99
N PRO A 64 -4.75 1.85 7.58
CA PRO A 64 -3.79 0.79 7.87
C PRO A 64 -2.50 1.04 7.12
N VAL A 65 -1.40 0.86 7.82
CA VAL A 65 -0.05 0.89 7.24
C VAL A 65 0.56 -0.50 7.38
N ALA A 66 1.13 -1.03 6.31
CA ALA A 66 1.79 -2.32 6.33
C ALA A 66 3.04 -2.32 5.44
N ALA A 67 4.01 -3.18 5.75
CA ALA A 67 5.17 -3.37 4.88
C ALA A 67 4.88 -4.45 3.83
N ILE A 68 5.29 -4.21 2.59
CA ILE A 68 5.24 -5.20 1.52
C ILE A 68 6.26 -6.29 1.82
N ASP A 69 5.90 -7.54 1.52
CA ASP A 69 6.85 -8.65 1.60
C ASP A 69 8.05 -8.42 0.66
N MET A 70 9.25 -8.78 1.14
CA MET A 70 10.48 -8.53 0.40
C MET A 70 10.54 -9.32 -0.92
N MET A 71 10.01 -10.55 -0.93
CA MET A 71 9.97 -11.39 -2.13
C MET A 71 8.97 -10.83 -3.13
N ASP A 72 7.75 -10.49 -2.69
CA ASP A 72 6.72 -9.95 -3.59
C ASP A 72 7.14 -8.59 -4.18
N TYR A 73 7.82 -7.74 -3.39
CA TYR A 73 8.40 -6.50 -3.89
C TYR A 73 9.54 -6.75 -4.89
N GLY A 74 10.48 -7.64 -4.56
CA GLY A 74 11.64 -7.96 -5.39
C GLY A 74 11.24 -8.62 -6.72
N MET A 75 10.25 -9.50 -6.69
CA MET A 75 9.70 -10.18 -7.87
C MET A 75 8.60 -9.37 -8.58
N GLN A 76 8.24 -8.19 -8.05
CA GLN A 76 7.22 -7.29 -8.61
C GLN A 76 5.86 -7.96 -8.84
N ARG A 77 5.43 -8.78 -7.87
CA ARG A 77 4.15 -9.51 -7.91
C ARG A 77 2.98 -8.57 -7.62
N GLY A 78 2.59 -7.80 -8.63
CA GLY A 78 1.53 -6.81 -8.52
C GLY A 78 0.18 -7.41 -8.08
N ASP A 79 -0.10 -8.65 -8.46
CA ASP A 79 -1.26 -9.42 -8.01
C ASP A 79 -1.25 -9.66 -6.49
N LYS A 80 -0.14 -10.15 -5.94
CA LYS A 80 -0.01 -10.43 -4.50
C LYS A 80 -0.05 -9.18 -3.66
N VAL A 81 0.59 -8.11 -4.12
CA VAL A 81 0.60 -6.83 -3.40
C VAL A 81 -0.79 -6.16 -3.45
N LEU A 82 -1.52 -6.29 -4.56
CA LEU A 82 -2.90 -5.80 -4.66
C LEU A 82 -3.85 -6.59 -3.74
N ASP A 83 -3.76 -7.93 -3.74
CA ASP A 83 -4.55 -8.78 -2.83
C ASP A 83 -4.30 -8.43 -1.37
N PHE A 84 -3.03 -8.20 -1.03
CA PHE A 84 -2.63 -7.78 0.31
C PHE A 84 -3.25 -6.43 0.70
N ALA A 85 -3.19 -5.42 -0.18
CA ALA A 85 -3.82 -4.12 0.05
C ALA A 85 -5.33 -4.25 0.30
N LEU A 86 -6.05 -4.97 -0.57
CA LEU A 86 -7.50 -5.16 -0.47
C LEU A 86 -7.90 -5.91 0.80
N ALA A 87 -7.11 -6.91 1.21
CA ALA A 87 -7.35 -7.64 2.44
C ALA A 87 -7.21 -6.76 3.69
N LEU A 88 -6.28 -5.79 3.69
CA LEU A 88 -6.13 -4.83 4.79
C LEU A 88 -7.33 -3.89 4.89
N ILE A 89 -7.80 -3.37 3.76
CA ILE A 89 -9.00 -2.51 3.69
C ILE A 89 -10.23 -3.28 4.20
N ALA A 90 -10.44 -4.51 3.72
CA ALA A 90 -11.59 -5.33 4.12
C ALA A 90 -11.60 -5.64 5.63
N ARG A 91 -10.44 -5.98 6.21
CA ARG A 91 -10.31 -6.24 7.66
C ARG A 91 -10.60 -5.02 8.51
N GLN A 92 -10.33 -3.82 7.99
CA GLN A 92 -10.62 -2.60 8.71
C GLN A 92 -12.12 -2.26 8.66
N GLY A 93 -12.77 -2.40 7.51
CA GLY A 93 -14.21 -2.23 7.39
C GLY A 93 -15.01 -3.19 8.28
N ALA A 94 -14.47 -4.39 8.54
CA ALA A 94 -15.07 -5.36 9.46
C ALA A 94 -14.91 -5.04 10.95
N ARG A 95 -14.13 -4.00 11.32
CA ARG A 95 -13.92 -3.55 12.71
C ARG A 95 -14.74 -2.30 13.07
N ALA A 96 -15.48 -1.73 12.11
CA ALA A 96 -16.45 -0.66 12.32
C ALA A 96 -17.84 -1.26 12.59
#